data_AF-A0A2E7V307-F1
#
_entry.id   AF-A0A2E7V307-F1
#
_cell.length_a   1.000
_cell.length_b   1.000
_cell.length_c   1.000
_cell.angle_alpha   90.00
_cell.angle_beta   90.00
_cell.angle_gamma   90.00
#
_symmetry.space_group_name_H-M   'P 1'
#
loop_
_entity.id
_entity.type
_entity.pdbx_description
1 polymer ?
#
loop_
_entity_poly.entity_id
_entity_poly.type
_entity_poly.pdbx_seq_one_letter_code
_entity_poly.pdbx_strand_id
1 'polypeptide(L)'
;MQRPIVAGFLALLFCLAPLSGCFGEDGPPPISESDVTITPAVLTGGVFQGITIAAESDLAAFIPYLILNPENGFVQNSTVIDIKAGKSVQLTVLAPPRTDTAVVLIGEFGRENWPIRDLEESWRTWYSRNGFESNGNQGVVRVSSNTSLDAVLPSNDNGGDVLSLRLSIERMNAAAYSESDGGRHSTGIVNGRTTYNYLSMLSDETSDPTDLADGAVGYLDRWAGQGNAAYEDAAQYLIQTLDSFGLEVITQRFVYDSTETGAQNPEAYNVCGYRWGEIDADKWMVFGAHFDIAPPVNAALLDPHIFGRTYGTRVGAYDNTAGTSMVLTVAEAMASYSTRNTMVFCLWSGEEGGKRGSDYWTDEWVKEDNPNVEVTNYVNLDMAGVNWPGGGGAPCGNGHGGGEGNCDPDPAIDPDGYPKDEEVWPMRVYIGPSLDHD
;
A
#
# COMPACT_ATOMS: atom_id res chain seq x y z
N MET A 1 -46.79 -73.57 -19.38
CA MET A 1 -45.40 -73.07 -19.40
C MET A 1 -45.20 -71.70 -18.70
N GLN A 2 -46.17 -71.14 -17.96
CA GLN A 2 -46.04 -69.78 -17.40
C GLN A 2 -45.64 -69.70 -15.91
N ARG A 3 -45.82 -70.76 -15.11
CA ARG A 3 -45.50 -70.75 -13.67
C ARG A 3 -43.99 -70.68 -13.32
N PRO A 4 -43.06 -71.34 -14.05
CA PRO A 4 -41.64 -71.29 -13.68
C PRO A 4 -40.98 -69.94 -14.01
N ILE A 5 -41.49 -69.22 -15.02
CA ILE A 5 -40.99 -67.90 -15.41
C ILE A 5 -41.36 -66.84 -14.36
N VAL A 6 -42.59 -66.91 -13.85
CA VAL A 6 -43.06 -65.99 -12.79
C VAL A 6 -42.29 -66.22 -11.48
N ALA A 7 -41.99 -67.48 -11.13
CA ALA A 7 -41.18 -67.80 -9.96
C ALA A 7 -39.73 -67.31 -10.09
N GLY A 8 -39.14 -67.42 -11.29
CA GLY A 8 -37.80 -66.88 -11.57
C GLY A 8 -37.75 -65.36 -11.47
N PHE A 9 -38.76 -64.65 -11.99
CA PHE A 9 -38.85 -63.19 -11.89
C PHE A 9 -39.01 -62.71 -10.44
N LEU A 10 -39.84 -63.38 -9.64
CA LEU A 10 -40.01 -63.05 -8.22
C LEU A 10 -38.73 -63.28 -7.42
N ALA A 11 -38.02 -64.39 -7.66
CA ALA A 11 -36.73 -64.65 -7.02
C ALA A 11 -35.69 -63.58 -7.38
N LEU A 12 -35.64 -63.14 -8.65
CA LEU A 12 -34.76 -62.06 -9.08
C LEU A 12 -35.10 -60.72 -8.40
N LEU A 13 -36.39 -60.42 -8.21
CA LEU A 13 -36.86 -59.20 -7.54
C LEU A 13 -36.47 -59.18 -6.06
N PHE A 14 -36.54 -60.32 -5.37
CA PHE A 14 -36.10 -60.45 -3.98
C PHE A 14 -34.56 -60.42 -3.84
N CYS A 15 -33.81 -60.84 -4.86
CA CYS A 15 -32.35 -60.70 -4.91
C CYS A 15 -31.87 -59.28 -5.26
N LEU A 16 -32.70 -58.46 -5.90
CA LEU A 16 -32.40 -57.06 -6.24
C LEU A 16 -32.76 -56.07 -5.12
N ALA A 17 -33.68 -56.42 -4.22
CA ALA A 17 -34.08 -55.58 -3.09
C ALA A 17 -32.95 -55.24 -2.08
N PRO A 18 -31.95 -56.11 -1.78
CA PRO A 18 -30.80 -55.72 -0.95
C PRO A 18 -29.68 -55.03 -1.75
N LEU A 19 -29.78 -54.94 -3.08
CA LEU A 19 -28.84 -54.18 -3.93
C LEU A 19 -29.22 -52.70 -4.06
N SER A 20 -30.43 -52.30 -3.67
CA SER A 20 -30.74 -50.90 -3.36
C SER A 20 -30.22 -50.51 -1.97
N GLY A 21 -28.97 -50.90 -1.70
CA GLY A 21 -28.22 -50.37 -0.58
C GLY A 21 -28.19 -48.85 -0.72
N CYS A 22 -28.61 -48.18 0.34
CA CYS A 22 -28.42 -46.76 0.53
C CYS A 22 -26.91 -46.48 0.40
N PHE A 23 -26.45 -46.09 -0.78
CA PHE A 23 -25.26 -45.26 -0.95
C PHE A 23 -25.64 -43.88 -0.40
N GLY A 24 -25.85 -43.81 0.91
CA GLY A 24 -25.74 -42.55 1.62
C GLY A 24 -24.26 -42.25 1.65
N GLU A 25 -23.85 -41.20 0.96
CA GLU A 25 -22.67 -40.47 1.40
C GLU A 25 -22.94 -40.09 2.85
N ASP A 26 -22.25 -40.73 3.79
CA ASP A 26 -22.30 -40.42 5.23
C ASP A 26 -21.53 -39.11 5.49
N GLY A 27 -21.95 -38.05 4.80
CA GLY A 27 -21.46 -36.70 4.96
C GLY A 27 -22.63 -35.72 4.88
N PRO A 28 -22.58 -34.58 5.58
CA PRO A 28 -23.48 -33.48 5.26
C PRO A 28 -23.35 -33.13 3.76
N PRO A 29 -24.44 -32.72 3.10
CA PRO A 29 -24.37 -32.33 1.70
C PRO A 29 -23.28 -31.26 1.51
N PRO A 30 -22.56 -31.28 0.38
CA PRO A 30 -21.51 -30.30 0.11
C PRO A 30 -22.10 -28.89 0.17
N ILE A 31 -21.35 -27.97 0.78
CA ILE A 31 -21.76 -26.57 0.94
C ILE A 31 -21.97 -25.94 -0.44
N SER A 32 -23.09 -25.26 -0.60
CA SER A 32 -23.52 -24.63 -1.84
C SER A 32 -23.58 -23.11 -1.71
N GLU A 33 -23.67 -22.38 -2.81
CA GLU A 33 -23.85 -20.92 -2.80
C GLU A 33 -25.12 -20.48 -2.06
N SER A 34 -26.16 -21.31 -2.02
CA SER A 34 -27.39 -21.00 -1.28
C SER A 34 -27.25 -21.09 0.23
N ASP A 35 -26.17 -21.69 0.74
CA ASP A 35 -25.95 -21.85 2.17
C ASP A 35 -25.34 -20.61 2.84
N VAL A 36 -25.02 -19.59 2.06
CA VAL A 36 -24.27 -18.42 2.52
C VAL A 36 -24.76 -17.15 1.81
N THR A 37 -25.06 -16.12 2.60
CA THR A 37 -25.44 -14.80 2.10
C THR A 37 -24.48 -13.75 2.62
N ILE A 38 -23.88 -12.97 1.70
CA ILE A 38 -23.00 -11.86 2.04
C ILE A 38 -23.69 -10.54 1.71
N THR A 39 -23.76 -9.65 2.70
CA THR A 39 -24.34 -8.31 2.56
C THR A 39 -23.32 -7.23 2.97
N PRO A 40 -23.13 -6.15 2.19
CA PRO A 40 -23.77 -5.86 0.90
C PRO A 40 -23.20 -6.73 -0.24
N ALA A 41 -23.99 -6.91 -1.30
CA ALA A 41 -23.57 -7.65 -2.49
C ALA A 41 -22.52 -6.90 -3.35
N VAL A 42 -22.50 -5.57 -3.25
CA VAL A 42 -21.51 -4.69 -3.88
C VAL A 42 -20.73 -3.99 -2.77
N LEU A 43 -19.41 -4.14 -2.80
CA LEU A 43 -18.49 -3.53 -1.85
C LEU A 43 -17.99 -2.18 -2.36
N THR A 44 -17.76 -1.24 -1.45
CA THR A 44 -17.15 0.05 -1.77
C THR A 44 -15.64 -0.06 -1.70
N GLY A 45 -14.96 0.16 -2.83
CA GLY A 45 -13.50 0.05 -2.91
C GLY A 45 -12.78 1.13 -2.11
N GLY A 46 -11.76 0.75 -1.34
CA GLY A 46 -10.85 1.67 -0.66
C GLY A 46 -11.34 2.24 0.66
N VAL A 47 -12.45 1.76 1.22
CA VAL A 47 -12.94 2.16 2.55
C VAL A 47 -13.19 0.94 3.43
N PHE A 48 -13.01 1.10 4.75
CA PHE A 48 -13.48 0.11 5.70
C PHE A 48 -15.01 0.15 5.75
N GLN A 49 -15.64 -1.01 5.60
CA GLN A 49 -17.09 -1.13 5.62
C GLN A 49 -17.53 -2.43 6.31
N GLY A 50 -18.73 -2.39 6.87
CA GLY A 50 -19.35 -3.59 7.43
C GLY A 50 -19.75 -4.58 6.34
N ILE A 51 -19.29 -5.82 6.45
CA ILE A 51 -19.83 -6.96 5.71
C ILE A 51 -20.49 -7.92 6.71
N THR A 52 -21.64 -8.46 6.34
CA THR A 52 -22.35 -9.48 7.12
C THR A 52 -22.36 -10.77 6.33
N ILE A 53 -21.87 -11.84 6.95
CA ILE A 53 -21.89 -13.20 6.38
C ILE A 53 -22.91 -13.98 7.21
N ALA A 54 -24.01 -14.38 6.59
CA ALA A 54 -25.06 -15.20 7.18
C ALA A 54 -24.99 -16.62 6.61
N ALA A 55 -25.13 -17.62 7.47
CA ALA A 55 -25.01 -19.02 7.11
C ALA A 55 -26.32 -19.78 7.36
N GLU A 56 -26.80 -20.51 6.35
CA GLU A 56 -27.96 -21.41 6.45
C GLU A 56 -27.55 -22.83 6.93
N SER A 57 -26.27 -23.18 6.79
CA SER A 57 -25.66 -24.40 7.32
C SER A 57 -24.39 -24.09 8.12
N ASP A 58 -23.84 -25.08 8.83
CA ASP A 58 -22.58 -24.91 9.56
C ASP A 58 -21.42 -24.81 8.54
N LEU A 59 -20.70 -23.69 8.53
CA LEU A 59 -19.60 -23.43 7.58
C LEU A 59 -18.46 -22.63 8.21
N ALA A 60 -17.31 -22.64 7.53
CA ALA A 60 -16.21 -21.71 7.78
C ALA A 60 -16.07 -20.75 6.59
N ALA A 61 -15.71 -19.49 6.86
CA ALA A 61 -15.44 -18.49 5.84
C ALA A 61 -14.06 -17.89 6.03
N PHE A 62 -13.26 -17.85 4.97
CA PHE A 62 -11.99 -17.15 4.89
C PHE A 62 -12.15 -15.84 4.12
N ILE A 63 -11.73 -14.75 4.76
CA ILE A 63 -11.84 -13.39 4.25
C ILE A 63 -10.41 -12.87 3.99
N PRO A 64 -9.93 -12.87 2.73
CA PRO A 64 -8.55 -12.54 2.38
C PRO A 64 -8.29 -11.03 2.23
N TYR A 65 -8.75 -10.25 3.21
CA TYR A 65 -8.71 -8.78 3.18
C TYR A 65 -8.26 -8.18 4.50
N LEU A 66 -7.93 -6.89 4.53
CA LEU A 66 -7.64 -6.20 5.77
C LEU A 66 -8.92 -6.05 6.59
N ILE A 67 -8.85 -6.47 7.86
CA ILE A 67 -9.97 -6.44 8.81
C ILE A 67 -9.63 -5.43 9.90
N LEU A 68 -10.52 -4.48 10.15
CA LEU A 68 -10.44 -3.62 11.34
C LEU A 68 -11.06 -4.37 12.51
N ASN A 69 -10.23 -4.78 13.46
CA ASN A 69 -10.65 -5.57 14.61
C ASN A 69 -11.31 -4.66 15.65
N PRO A 70 -12.59 -4.85 15.98
CA PRO A 70 -13.30 -3.95 16.90
C PRO A 70 -12.88 -4.10 18.36
N GLU A 71 -12.18 -5.19 18.74
CA GLU A 71 -11.79 -5.44 20.13
C GLU A 71 -10.55 -4.64 20.54
N ASN A 72 -9.60 -4.45 19.62
CA ASN A 72 -8.34 -3.76 19.88
C ASN A 72 -8.09 -2.56 18.96
N GLY A 73 -8.94 -2.32 17.95
CA GLY A 73 -8.78 -1.21 17.00
C GLY A 73 -7.67 -1.41 15.96
N PHE A 74 -6.95 -2.54 15.97
CA PHE A 74 -5.89 -2.83 15.02
C PHE A 74 -6.43 -3.37 13.70
N VAL A 75 -5.69 -3.08 12.64
CA VAL A 75 -5.89 -3.71 11.33
C VAL A 75 -5.10 -5.01 11.26
N GLN A 76 -5.76 -6.11 10.92
CA GLN A 76 -5.11 -7.42 10.69
C GLN A 76 -5.26 -7.86 9.24
N ASN A 77 -4.30 -8.66 8.77
CA ASN A 77 -4.36 -9.25 7.45
C ASN A 77 -5.17 -10.55 7.50
N SER A 78 -6.35 -10.53 6.87
CA SER A 78 -7.24 -11.67 6.71
C SER A 78 -7.77 -12.26 8.02
N THR A 79 -8.80 -13.10 7.91
CA THR A 79 -9.33 -13.88 9.04
C THR A 79 -10.10 -15.10 8.56
N VAL A 80 -10.27 -16.08 9.44
CA VAL A 80 -11.16 -17.24 9.26
C VAL A 80 -12.21 -17.18 10.37
N ILE A 81 -13.48 -17.37 10.01
CA ILE A 81 -14.58 -17.41 10.97
C ILE A 81 -15.42 -18.66 10.78
N ASP A 82 -15.79 -19.29 11.90
CA ASP A 82 -16.74 -20.40 11.93
C ASP A 82 -18.15 -19.86 12.23
N ILE A 83 -19.12 -20.20 11.39
CA ILE A 83 -20.50 -19.72 11.49
C ILE A 83 -21.43 -20.92 11.55
N LYS A 84 -22.23 -21.00 12.62
CA LYS A 84 -23.26 -22.04 12.76
C LYS A 84 -24.51 -21.70 11.94
N ALA A 85 -25.26 -22.72 11.54
CA ALA A 85 -26.52 -22.60 10.84
C ALA A 85 -27.48 -21.62 11.55
N GLY A 86 -28.07 -20.71 10.77
CA GLY A 86 -28.96 -19.65 11.25
C GLY A 86 -28.27 -18.53 12.01
N LYS A 87 -26.93 -18.44 11.96
CA LYS A 87 -26.14 -17.33 12.56
C LYS A 87 -25.53 -16.46 11.48
N SER A 88 -25.12 -15.27 11.90
CA SER A 88 -24.40 -14.32 11.07
C SER A 88 -23.29 -13.66 11.86
N VAL A 89 -22.22 -13.31 11.17
CA VAL A 89 -21.10 -12.54 11.71
C VAL A 89 -20.96 -11.25 10.90
N GLN A 90 -20.72 -10.13 11.60
CA GLN A 90 -20.40 -8.86 10.98
C GLN A 90 -18.91 -8.57 11.16
N LEU A 91 -18.24 -8.23 10.06
CA LEU A 91 -16.82 -7.84 10.04
C LEU A 91 -16.68 -6.44 9.42
N THR A 92 -15.65 -5.71 9.82
CA THR A 92 -15.28 -4.45 9.17
C THR A 92 -14.09 -4.68 8.24
N VAL A 93 -14.31 -4.60 6.94
CA VAL A 93 -13.37 -5.04 5.91
C VAL A 93 -13.00 -3.90 4.97
N LEU A 94 -11.73 -3.80 4.60
CA LEU A 94 -11.26 -2.91 3.55
C LEU A 94 -11.27 -3.64 2.20
N ALA A 95 -12.23 -3.29 1.35
CA ALA A 95 -12.25 -3.79 -0.02
C ALA A 95 -11.11 -3.13 -0.85
N PRO A 96 -10.40 -3.88 -1.71
CA PRO A 96 -9.27 -3.33 -2.46
C PRO A 96 -9.70 -2.17 -3.39
N PRO A 97 -8.93 -1.08 -3.49
CA PRO A 97 -9.34 0.16 -4.18
C PRO A 97 -9.13 0.18 -5.71
N ARG A 98 -8.49 -0.85 -6.28
CA ARG A 98 -8.09 -0.91 -7.71
C ARG A 98 -8.57 -2.18 -8.43
N THR A 99 -9.64 -2.81 -7.95
CA THR A 99 -10.25 -3.99 -8.58
C THR A 99 -11.76 -3.92 -8.48
N ASP A 100 -12.44 -4.63 -9.37
CA ASP A 100 -13.90 -4.76 -9.42
C ASP A 100 -14.40 -6.08 -8.81
N THR A 101 -13.49 -6.93 -8.33
CA THR A 101 -13.77 -8.29 -7.93
C THR A 101 -13.16 -8.59 -6.57
N ALA A 102 -14.01 -8.97 -5.62
CA ALA A 102 -13.65 -9.59 -4.36
C ALA A 102 -14.06 -11.07 -4.36
N VAL A 103 -13.43 -11.85 -3.48
CA VAL A 103 -13.74 -13.26 -3.20
C VAL A 103 -13.82 -13.49 -1.70
N VAL A 104 -14.76 -14.33 -1.29
CA VAL A 104 -14.80 -14.93 0.04
C VAL A 104 -14.82 -16.44 -0.16
N LEU A 105 -13.91 -17.15 0.52
CA LEU A 105 -13.81 -18.59 0.37
C LEU A 105 -14.60 -19.26 1.49
N ILE A 106 -15.40 -20.26 1.13
CA ILE A 106 -16.28 -21.00 2.03
C ILE A 106 -15.84 -22.46 2.02
N GLY A 107 -15.79 -23.04 3.21
CA GLY A 107 -15.42 -24.43 3.43
C GLY A 107 -16.17 -25.02 4.61
N GLU A 108 -15.90 -26.29 4.89
CA GLU A 108 -16.53 -27.00 6.00
C GLU A 108 -16.24 -26.31 7.34
N PHE A 109 -17.20 -26.40 8.26
CA PHE A 109 -17.06 -25.85 9.61
C PHE A 109 -15.78 -26.37 10.29
N GLY A 110 -14.98 -25.47 10.87
CA GLY A 110 -13.71 -25.83 11.51
C GLY A 110 -12.53 -26.00 10.55
N ARG A 111 -12.68 -25.73 9.25
CA ARG A 111 -11.59 -25.84 8.27
C ARG A 111 -10.37 -24.99 8.65
N GLU A 112 -9.19 -25.62 8.62
CA GLU A 112 -7.94 -25.00 9.05
C GLU A 112 -7.10 -24.43 7.91
N ASN A 113 -6.97 -25.14 6.79
CA ASN A 113 -6.12 -24.76 5.66
C ASN A 113 -6.94 -24.21 4.48
N TRP A 114 -6.41 -23.17 3.82
CA TRP A 114 -7.09 -22.42 2.77
C TRP A 114 -6.18 -22.12 1.58
N PRO A 115 -6.67 -22.22 0.34
CA PRO A 115 -5.90 -21.86 -0.83
C PRO A 115 -5.88 -20.34 -1.00
N ILE A 116 -4.73 -19.81 -1.40
CA ILE A 116 -4.55 -18.40 -1.73
C ILE A 116 -3.89 -18.22 -3.10
N ARG A 117 -4.06 -17.03 -3.66
CA ARG A 117 -3.36 -16.59 -4.88
C ARG A 117 -1.86 -16.39 -4.65
N ASP A 118 -1.09 -16.42 -5.74
CA ASP A 118 0.30 -15.98 -5.72
C ASP A 118 0.41 -14.46 -5.52
N LEU A 119 1.57 -13.98 -5.06
CA LEU A 119 1.80 -12.57 -4.73
C LEU A 119 1.60 -11.65 -5.95
N GLU A 120 2.00 -12.10 -7.13
CA GLU A 120 1.89 -11.39 -8.41
C GLU A 120 0.51 -11.52 -9.08
N GLU A 121 -0.36 -12.37 -8.54
CA GLU A 121 -1.68 -12.63 -9.10
C GLU A 121 -2.74 -11.79 -8.40
N SER A 122 -3.77 -11.34 -9.13
CA SER A 122 -4.95 -10.70 -8.54
C SER A 122 -6.03 -11.73 -8.17
N TRP A 123 -6.87 -11.46 -7.17
CA TRP A 123 -8.02 -12.32 -6.86
C TRP A 123 -8.98 -12.51 -8.04
N ARG A 124 -9.07 -11.52 -8.94
CA ARG A 124 -9.84 -11.62 -10.18
C ARG A 124 -9.26 -12.68 -11.12
N THR A 125 -7.94 -12.64 -11.32
CA THR A 125 -7.22 -13.60 -12.18
C THR A 125 -7.29 -14.99 -11.56
N TRP A 126 -7.04 -15.10 -10.25
CA TRP A 126 -7.12 -16.35 -9.49
C TRP A 126 -8.49 -17.01 -9.63
N TYR A 127 -9.56 -16.24 -9.45
CA TYR A 127 -10.92 -16.73 -9.63
C TYR A 127 -11.18 -17.16 -11.08
N SER A 128 -10.75 -16.36 -12.06
CA SER A 128 -11.00 -16.61 -13.49
C SER A 128 -10.31 -17.87 -14.02
N ARG A 129 -9.18 -18.28 -13.41
CA ARG A 129 -8.49 -19.54 -13.75
C ARG A 129 -8.98 -20.74 -12.94
N ASN A 130 -10.12 -20.64 -12.26
CA ASN A 130 -10.65 -21.65 -11.34
C ASN A 130 -9.66 -22.02 -10.23
N GLY A 131 -8.99 -21.01 -9.64
CA GLY A 131 -8.04 -21.23 -8.55
C GLY A 131 -8.65 -22.02 -7.40
N PHE A 132 -9.94 -21.86 -7.12
CA PHE A 132 -10.64 -22.55 -6.04
C PHE A 132 -10.77 -24.09 -6.20
N GLU A 133 -10.42 -24.65 -7.37
CA GLU A 133 -10.35 -26.09 -7.66
C GLU A 133 -8.91 -26.58 -7.91
N SER A 134 -7.91 -25.71 -7.68
CA SER A 134 -6.52 -25.97 -8.07
C SER A 134 -5.65 -26.38 -6.90
N ASN A 135 -5.05 -27.57 -7.00
CA ASN A 135 -4.08 -28.08 -6.03
C ASN A 135 -2.72 -27.35 -6.06
N GLY A 136 -2.45 -26.51 -7.07
CA GLY A 136 -1.17 -25.82 -7.23
C GLY A 136 -1.05 -24.49 -6.49
N ASN A 137 -2.10 -24.06 -5.77
CA ASN A 137 -2.09 -22.79 -5.06
C ASN A 137 -1.22 -22.84 -3.79
N GLN A 138 -0.72 -21.66 -3.39
CA GLN A 138 -0.16 -21.47 -2.05
C GLN A 138 -1.24 -21.68 -0.97
N GLY A 139 -0.82 -21.99 0.25
CA GLY A 139 -1.70 -22.25 1.38
C GLY A 139 -1.53 -21.25 2.52
N VAL A 140 -2.60 -21.07 3.29
CA VAL A 140 -2.56 -20.46 4.62
C VAL A 140 -3.27 -21.35 5.62
N VAL A 141 -2.83 -21.30 6.88
CA VAL A 141 -3.44 -22.00 8.00
C VAL A 141 -4.00 -20.99 9.00
N ARG A 142 -5.18 -21.27 9.53
CA ARG A 142 -5.76 -20.48 10.63
C ARG A 142 -4.94 -20.66 11.90
N VAL A 143 -4.77 -19.56 12.64
CA VAL A 143 -4.18 -19.59 13.98
C VAL A 143 -5.01 -18.74 14.92
N SER A 144 -5.18 -19.22 16.15
CA SER A 144 -5.85 -18.43 17.18
C SER A 144 -5.05 -17.16 17.46
N SER A 145 -5.77 -16.05 17.58
CA SER A 145 -5.19 -14.77 18.00
C SER A 145 -5.64 -14.42 19.42
N ASN A 146 -5.14 -13.31 19.96
CA ASN A 146 -5.57 -12.78 21.26
C ASN A 146 -6.95 -12.09 21.22
N THR A 147 -7.70 -12.26 20.13
CA THR A 147 -9.03 -11.66 19.90
C THR A 147 -10.00 -12.73 19.42
N SER A 148 -11.29 -12.40 19.31
CA SER A 148 -12.28 -13.33 18.72
C SER A 148 -12.07 -13.65 17.23
N LEU A 149 -11.23 -12.88 16.53
CA LEU A 149 -10.91 -13.12 15.12
C LEU A 149 -9.61 -13.92 15.01
N ASP A 150 -9.65 -15.02 14.26
CA ASP A 150 -8.42 -15.77 13.95
C ASP A 150 -7.51 -14.97 13.03
N ALA A 151 -6.21 -15.20 13.17
CA ALA A 151 -5.20 -14.74 12.21
C ALA A 151 -4.84 -15.90 11.27
N VAL A 152 -3.99 -15.62 10.28
CA VAL A 152 -3.51 -16.63 9.33
C VAL A 152 -2.00 -16.59 9.20
N LEU A 153 -1.39 -17.74 8.95
CA LEU A 153 0.02 -17.89 8.64
C LEU A 153 0.22 -18.64 7.32
N PRO A 154 1.34 -18.41 6.61
CA PRO A 154 1.69 -19.22 5.44
C PRO A 154 1.75 -20.71 5.78
N SER A 155 1.25 -21.55 4.87
CA SER A 155 1.22 -23.00 5.00
C SER A 155 1.63 -23.67 3.69
N ASN A 156 2.29 -24.82 3.79
CA ASN A 156 2.56 -25.69 2.64
C ASN A 156 1.32 -26.52 2.25
N ASP A 157 0.29 -26.52 3.08
CA ASP A 157 -1.00 -27.16 2.81
C ASP A 157 -2.05 -26.08 2.49
N ASN A 158 -2.67 -26.19 1.32
CA ASN A 158 -3.73 -25.28 0.86
C ASN A 158 -5.13 -25.79 1.21
N GLY A 159 -5.26 -27.00 1.78
CA GLY A 159 -6.53 -27.60 2.16
C GLY A 159 -7.42 -28.06 0.99
N GLY A 160 -6.96 -27.92 -0.26
CA GLY A 160 -7.70 -28.32 -1.47
C GLY A 160 -8.90 -27.42 -1.80
N ASP A 161 -9.87 -27.99 -2.51
CA ASP A 161 -11.00 -27.27 -3.11
C ASP A 161 -11.83 -26.48 -2.09
N VAL A 162 -12.32 -25.31 -2.51
CA VAL A 162 -13.20 -24.42 -1.73
C VAL A 162 -14.35 -23.90 -2.58
N LEU A 163 -15.47 -23.57 -1.96
CA LEU A 163 -16.49 -22.75 -2.61
C LEU A 163 -16.00 -21.30 -2.62
N SER A 164 -15.92 -20.66 -3.79
CA SER A 164 -15.50 -19.27 -3.91
C SER A 164 -16.67 -18.37 -4.28
N LEU A 165 -17.07 -17.49 -3.36
CA LEU A 165 -18.11 -16.50 -3.61
C LEU A 165 -17.49 -15.23 -4.20
N ARG A 166 -17.94 -14.85 -5.39
CA ARG A 166 -17.52 -13.62 -6.04
C ARG A 166 -18.41 -12.44 -5.64
N LEU A 167 -17.79 -11.34 -5.24
CA LEU A 167 -18.44 -10.07 -4.91
C LEU A 167 -17.98 -8.97 -5.87
N SER A 168 -18.88 -8.05 -6.21
CA SER A 168 -18.52 -6.87 -7.00
C SER A 168 -17.95 -5.79 -6.11
N ILE A 169 -16.97 -5.04 -6.61
CA ILE A 169 -16.42 -3.84 -5.96
C ILE A 169 -16.66 -2.65 -6.87
N GLU A 170 -17.18 -1.57 -6.30
CA GLU A 170 -17.29 -0.28 -6.97
C GLU A 170 -16.59 0.79 -6.13
N ARG A 171 -15.65 1.52 -6.74
CA ARG A 171 -15.06 2.70 -6.12
C ARG A 171 -15.90 3.91 -6.52
N MET A 172 -16.48 4.56 -5.53
CA MET A 172 -17.30 5.75 -5.74
C MET A 172 -16.45 6.95 -6.16
N ASN A 173 -17.05 7.94 -6.81
CA ASN A 173 -16.42 9.23 -7.07
C ASN A 173 -17.04 10.29 -6.15
N ALA A 174 -16.23 11.21 -5.64
CA ALA A 174 -16.74 12.36 -4.92
C ALA A 174 -17.48 13.28 -5.90
N ALA A 175 -18.69 13.68 -5.55
CA ALA A 175 -19.58 14.45 -6.43
C ALA A 175 -19.02 15.82 -6.87
N ALA A 176 -18.02 16.34 -6.13
CA ALA A 176 -17.37 17.61 -6.42
C ALA A 176 -16.41 17.56 -7.62
N TYR A 177 -16.00 16.38 -8.08
CA TYR A 177 -14.97 16.23 -9.11
C TYR A 177 -15.50 15.49 -10.33
N SER A 178 -15.28 16.07 -11.51
CA SER A 178 -15.50 15.37 -12.77
C SER A 178 -14.43 14.29 -12.99
N GLU A 179 -14.64 13.42 -13.98
CA GLU A 179 -13.62 12.43 -14.35
C GLU A 179 -12.31 13.10 -14.80
N SER A 180 -12.39 14.18 -15.57
CA SER A 180 -11.21 14.95 -16.02
C SER A 180 -10.47 15.62 -14.87
N ASP A 181 -11.15 15.91 -13.76
CA ASP A 181 -10.54 16.49 -12.55
C ASP A 181 -10.00 15.41 -11.60
N GLY A 182 -9.88 14.15 -12.06
CA GLY A 182 -9.41 13.04 -11.25
C GLY A 182 -10.47 12.42 -10.35
N GLY A 183 -11.77 12.58 -10.67
CA GLY A 183 -12.89 12.05 -9.89
C GLY A 183 -12.79 10.54 -9.61
N ARG A 184 -12.22 9.75 -10.53
CA ARG A 184 -11.96 8.30 -10.33
C ARG A 184 -10.99 7.97 -9.20
N HIS A 185 -10.24 8.96 -8.72
CA HIS A 185 -9.22 8.82 -7.68
C HIS A 185 -9.53 9.67 -6.46
N SER A 186 -10.80 10.04 -6.24
CA SER A 186 -11.22 11.03 -5.24
C SER A 186 -11.78 10.47 -3.94
N THR A 187 -11.86 9.16 -3.80
CA THR A 187 -12.43 8.49 -2.62
C THR A 187 -11.54 7.36 -2.12
N GLY A 188 -11.78 6.89 -0.90
CA GLY A 188 -10.98 5.87 -0.22
C GLY A 188 -10.00 6.48 0.77
N ILE A 189 -9.50 5.63 1.68
CA ILE A 189 -8.61 6.01 2.79
C ILE A 189 -7.37 6.73 2.26
N VAL A 190 -6.71 6.15 1.25
CA VAL A 190 -5.63 6.78 0.49
C VAL A 190 -6.09 6.93 -0.96
N ASN A 191 -6.01 8.16 -1.50
CA ASN A 191 -6.53 8.48 -2.82
C ASN A 191 -5.68 9.53 -3.54
N GLY A 192 -5.66 9.44 -4.87
CA GLY A 192 -4.80 10.29 -5.71
C GLY A 192 -5.25 11.74 -5.78
N ARG A 193 -6.53 12.04 -5.50
CA ARG A 193 -7.02 13.42 -5.48
C ARG A 193 -6.47 14.19 -4.29
N THR A 194 -6.39 13.56 -3.11
CA THR A 194 -5.73 14.17 -1.94
C THR A 194 -4.27 14.46 -2.24
N THR A 195 -3.53 13.51 -2.84
CA THR A 195 -2.14 13.73 -3.27
C THR A 195 -2.02 14.87 -4.26
N TYR A 196 -2.90 14.93 -5.28
CA TYR A 196 -2.92 16.03 -6.23
C TYR A 196 -3.21 17.38 -5.57
N ASN A 197 -4.11 17.43 -4.58
CA ASN A 197 -4.42 18.67 -3.88
C ASN A 197 -3.20 19.18 -3.09
N TYR A 198 -2.45 18.32 -2.40
CA TYR A 198 -1.19 18.71 -1.75
C TYR A 198 -0.15 19.18 -2.77
N LEU A 199 0.04 18.42 -3.85
CA LEU A 199 0.99 18.78 -4.91
C LEU A 199 0.64 20.15 -5.49
N SER A 200 -0.62 20.34 -5.89
CA SER A 200 -1.11 21.57 -6.50
C SER A 200 -0.99 22.77 -5.58
N MET A 201 -1.14 22.59 -4.27
CA MET A 201 -1.01 23.67 -3.29
C MET A 201 0.46 24.00 -3.04
N LEU A 202 1.31 22.99 -2.79
CA LEU A 202 2.75 23.20 -2.59
C LEU A 202 3.39 23.84 -3.83
N SER A 203 2.89 23.51 -5.03
CA SER A 203 3.40 23.98 -6.31
C SER A 203 2.72 25.23 -6.87
N ASP A 204 1.89 25.94 -6.09
CA ASP A 204 1.11 27.06 -6.62
C ASP A 204 1.99 28.29 -6.89
N GLU A 205 2.24 28.58 -8.18
CA GLU A 205 3.04 29.72 -8.64
C GLU A 205 2.28 31.06 -8.68
N THR A 206 1.02 31.09 -8.23
CA THR A 206 0.24 32.33 -8.15
C THR A 206 0.96 33.33 -7.26
N SER A 207 1.15 34.56 -7.75
CA SER A 207 1.89 35.58 -7.01
C SER A 207 1.15 36.02 -5.74
N ASP A 208 1.84 35.98 -4.61
CA ASP A 208 1.42 36.58 -3.33
C ASP A 208 2.46 37.63 -2.90
N PRO A 209 2.17 38.94 -3.07
CA PRO A 209 3.09 40.01 -2.64
C PRO A 209 3.27 40.12 -1.12
N THR A 210 2.47 39.40 -0.32
CA THR A 210 2.57 39.38 1.14
C THR A 210 3.45 38.25 1.66
N ASP A 211 3.70 37.23 0.84
CA ASP A 211 4.75 36.26 1.05
C ASP A 211 6.11 36.90 0.75
N LEU A 212 6.94 37.05 1.78
CA LEU A 212 8.28 37.64 1.66
C LEU A 212 9.39 36.59 1.44
N ALA A 213 9.03 35.31 1.47
CA ALA A 213 9.95 34.19 1.35
C ALA A 213 10.19 33.85 -0.13
N ASP A 214 9.13 33.66 -0.91
CA ASP A 214 9.21 33.32 -2.35
C ASP A 214 8.28 34.14 -3.27
N GLY A 215 7.34 34.89 -2.68
CA GLY A 215 6.35 35.71 -3.40
C GLY A 215 5.24 34.92 -4.10
N ALA A 216 4.99 33.67 -3.68
CA ALA A 216 3.98 32.77 -4.22
C ALA A 216 2.95 32.35 -3.15
N VAL A 217 1.84 31.77 -3.59
CA VAL A 217 0.84 31.16 -2.70
C VAL A 217 1.28 29.79 -2.20
N GLY A 218 2.05 29.06 -3.01
CA GLY A 218 2.63 27.77 -2.66
C GLY A 218 3.91 27.89 -1.83
N TYR A 219 4.68 26.81 -1.80
CA TYR A 219 5.94 26.71 -1.06
C TYR A 219 7.08 26.38 -2.03
N LEU A 220 7.49 27.40 -2.77
CA LEU A 220 8.49 27.32 -3.83
C LEU A 220 9.88 27.61 -3.28
N ASP A 221 10.90 27.53 -4.13
CA ASP A 221 12.26 27.97 -3.86
C ASP A 221 12.89 27.37 -2.59
N ARG A 222 12.41 26.22 -2.11
CA ARG A 222 12.79 25.57 -0.84
C ARG A 222 14.11 24.77 -0.91
N TRP A 223 15.17 25.33 -1.50
CA TRP A 223 16.49 24.67 -1.48
C TRP A 223 17.16 24.79 -0.10
N ALA A 224 17.71 23.67 0.41
CA ALA A 224 18.53 23.65 1.61
C ALA A 224 19.92 24.27 1.34
N GLY A 225 20.62 24.80 2.35
CA GLY A 225 22.03 25.21 2.15
C GLY A 225 22.47 26.64 2.46
N GLN A 226 21.55 27.60 2.60
CA GLN A 226 21.92 29.01 2.35
C GLN A 226 21.17 30.05 3.20
N GLY A 227 20.59 29.67 4.34
CA GLY A 227 19.76 30.58 5.14
C GLY A 227 18.54 31.08 4.37
N ASN A 228 17.92 30.17 3.63
CA ASN A 228 16.85 30.44 2.70
C ASN A 228 15.49 30.55 3.43
N ALA A 229 14.85 31.71 3.35
CA ALA A 229 13.58 31.96 4.03
C ALA A 229 12.44 31.07 3.49
N ALA A 230 12.42 30.77 2.19
CA ALA A 230 11.39 29.92 1.58
C ALA A 230 11.51 28.46 2.04
N TYR A 231 12.73 27.99 2.23
CA TYR A 231 13.00 26.69 2.82
C TYR A 231 12.50 26.59 4.27
N GLU A 232 12.75 27.62 5.10
CA GLU A 232 12.23 27.67 6.48
C GLU A 232 10.70 27.74 6.52
N ASP A 233 10.10 28.54 5.65
CA ASP A 233 8.64 28.69 5.60
C ASP A 233 7.95 27.39 5.19
N ALA A 234 8.49 26.71 4.16
CA ALA A 234 8.03 25.38 3.77
C ALA A 234 8.16 24.36 4.93
N ALA A 235 9.27 24.37 5.66
CA ALA A 235 9.44 23.49 6.83
C ALA A 235 8.39 23.78 7.91
N GLN A 236 8.09 25.06 8.20
CA GLN A 236 7.07 25.45 9.17
C GLN A 236 5.66 24.99 8.75
N TYR A 237 5.32 25.11 7.46
CA TYR A 237 4.08 24.58 6.93
C TYR A 237 3.95 23.07 7.13
N LEU A 238 5.02 22.31 6.83
CA LEU A 238 5.03 20.86 6.95
C LEU A 238 4.91 20.41 8.41
N ILE A 239 5.58 21.11 9.35
CA ILE A 239 5.43 20.88 10.80
C ILE A 239 3.97 21.06 11.21
N GLN A 240 3.38 22.20 10.87
CA GLN A 240 1.98 22.51 11.23
C GLN A 240 1.00 21.52 10.61
N THR A 241 1.26 21.10 9.37
CA THR A 241 0.42 20.14 8.65
C THR A 241 0.45 18.77 9.33
N LEU A 242 1.64 18.24 9.61
CA LEU A 242 1.77 16.94 10.30
C LEU A 242 1.21 16.98 11.73
N ASP A 243 1.44 18.08 12.46
CA ASP A 243 0.86 18.29 13.80
C ASP A 243 -0.67 18.34 13.74
N SER A 244 -1.24 18.97 12.71
CA SER A 244 -2.70 19.03 12.51
C SER A 244 -3.35 17.67 12.27
N PHE A 245 -2.59 16.68 11.79
CA PHE A 245 -3.05 15.29 11.68
C PHE A 245 -3.08 14.56 13.03
N GLY A 246 -2.54 15.16 14.09
CA GLY A 246 -2.41 14.58 15.42
C GLY A 246 -1.14 13.75 15.60
N LEU A 247 -0.13 13.95 14.75
CA LEU A 247 1.18 13.31 14.87
C LEU A 247 2.08 14.08 15.84
N GLU A 248 2.94 13.37 16.57
CA GLU A 248 4.02 14.03 17.30
C GLU A 248 5.12 14.42 16.31
N VAL A 249 5.28 15.72 16.07
CA VAL A 249 6.28 16.21 15.13
C VAL A 249 7.61 16.42 15.83
N ILE A 250 8.60 15.62 15.43
CA ILE A 250 9.98 15.74 15.87
C ILE A 250 10.80 16.28 14.71
N THR A 251 11.56 17.32 15.01
CA THR A 251 12.31 18.03 14.01
C THR A 251 13.78 17.99 14.34
N GLN A 252 14.61 17.58 13.39
CA GLN A 252 16.06 17.53 13.59
C GLN A 252 16.73 18.61 12.76
N ARG A 253 17.23 19.65 13.44
CA ARG A 253 18.04 20.71 12.84
C ARG A 253 19.52 20.35 12.98
N PHE A 254 20.24 20.34 11.87
CA PHE A 254 21.63 19.93 11.85
C PHE A 254 22.46 20.78 10.88
N VAL A 255 23.77 20.77 11.10
CA VAL A 255 24.77 21.41 10.24
C VAL A 255 25.56 20.29 9.58
N TYR A 256 25.75 20.38 8.27
CA TYR A 256 26.59 19.43 7.54
C TYR A 256 27.90 20.12 7.14
N ASP A 257 29.02 19.61 7.64
CA ASP A 257 30.36 20.07 7.27
C ASP A 257 31.18 18.84 6.86
N SER A 258 31.38 18.66 5.54
CA SER A 258 32.16 17.54 5.01
C SER A 258 33.62 17.97 4.84
N THR A 259 34.51 17.44 5.68
CA THR A 259 35.96 17.66 5.55
C THR A 259 36.57 16.98 4.33
N GLU A 260 35.88 15.98 3.75
CA GLU A 260 36.36 15.21 2.58
C GLU A 260 35.99 15.87 1.25
N THR A 261 34.79 16.44 1.15
CA THR A 261 34.31 17.10 -0.07
C THR A 261 34.43 18.62 0.00
N GLY A 262 34.66 19.18 1.20
CA GLY A 262 34.60 20.63 1.46
C GLY A 262 33.19 21.21 1.40
N ALA A 263 32.15 20.37 1.26
CA ALA A 263 30.77 20.81 1.19
C ALA A 263 30.28 21.26 2.58
N GLN A 264 29.78 22.50 2.64
CA GLN A 264 29.16 23.06 3.82
C GLN A 264 27.68 23.31 3.56
N ASN A 265 26.83 22.73 4.40
CA ASN A 265 25.46 23.17 4.57
C ASN A 265 25.35 23.83 5.96
N PRO A 266 25.30 25.16 6.03
CA PRO A 266 25.18 25.86 7.29
C PRO A 266 23.88 25.50 8.03
N GLU A 267 22.86 24.97 7.33
CA GLU A 267 21.60 24.61 7.97
C GLU A 267 20.73 23.65 7.13
N ALA A 268 20.38 22.50 7.73
CA ALA A 268 19.39 21.56 7.22
C ALA A 268 18.44 21.11 8.35
N TYR A 269 17.25 20.63 7.97
CA TYR A 269 16.15 20.42 8.89
C TYR A 269 15.23 19.29 8.44
N ASN A 270 15.27 18.13 9.09
CA ASN A 270 14.29 17.07 8.84
C ASN A 270 12.98 17.35 9.60
N VAL A 271 11.85 17.07 8.95
CA VAL A 271 10.52 17.13 9.57
C VAL A 271 9.93 15.72 9.63
N CYS A 272 9.77 15.15 10.81
CA CYS A 272 9.23 13.79 10.97
C CYS A 272 8.01 13.78 11.89
N GLY A 273 6.87 13.30 11.39
CA GLY A 273 5.67 13.05 12.18
C GLY A 273 5.61 11.61 12.67
N TYR A 274 5.45 11.42 13.99
CA TYR A 274 5.42 10.12 14.64
C TYR A 274 4.00 9.76 15.09
N ARG A 275 3.55 8.58 14.67
CA ARG A 275 2.41 7.88 15.28
C ARG A 275 2.95 6.68 16.05
N TRP A 276 3.12 6.84 17.36
CA TRP A 276 3.67 5.80 18.22
C TRP A 276 2.83 4.53 18.23
N GLY A 277 3.50 3.39 18.09
CA GLY A 277 2.91 2.06 18.18
C GLY A 277 2.45 1.75 19.61
N GLU A 278 1.33 1.05 19.73
CA GLU A 278 0.73 0.71 21.03
C GLU A 278 1.30 -0.58 21.65
N ILE A 279 2.06 -1.37 20.89
CA ILE A 279 2.64 -2.65 21.35
C ILE A 279 4.17 -2.62 21.28
N ASP A 280 4.73 -2.28 20.13
CA ASP A 280 6.16 -2.29 19.84
C ASP A 280 6.58 -0.88 19.38
N ALA A 281 6.60 0.09 20.29
CA ALA A 281 6.91 1.49 19.97
C ALA A 281 8.31 1.70 19.38
N ASP A 282 9.26 0.81 19.70
CA ASP A 282 10.63 0.83 19.18
C ASP A 282 10.74 0.18 17.78
N LYS A 283 9.67 -0.43 17.25
CA LYS A 283 9.64 -0.93 15.86
C LYS A 283 9.04 0.12 14.94
N TRP A 284 9.85 0.64 14.02
CA TRP A 284 9.45 1.75 13.17
C TRP A 284 9.18 1.29 11.74
N MET A 285 8.08 1.79 11.17
CA MET A 285 7.74 1.70 9.75
C MET A 285 7.82 3.10 9.17
N VAL A 286 8.76 3.34 8.27
CA VAL A 286 9.14 4.69 7.84
C VAL A 286 8.66 4.95 6.40
N PHE A 287 7.96 6.06 6.22
CA PHE A 287 7.57 6.61 4.91
C PHE A 287 8.36 7.91 4.71
N GLY A 288 9.24 7.90 3.69
CA GLY A 288 10.16 9.00 3.40
C GLY A 288 9.86 9.68 2.08
N ALA A 289 10.12 10.97 2.02
CA ALA A 289 10.32 11.76 0.80
C ALA A 289 11.23 12.94 1.18
N HIS A 290 11.92 13.58 0.23
CA HIS A 290 12.61 14.83 0.55
C HIS A 290 11.74 16.03 0.20
N PHE A 291 11.85 17.08 1.00
CA PHE A 291 11.11 18.32 0.79
C PHE A 291 12.03 19.48 0.36
N ASP A 292 13.34 19.34 0.38
CA ASP A 292 14.16 20.30 -0.37
C ASP A 292 14.01 20.08 -1.87
N ILE A 293 14.26 21.13 -2.65
CA ILE A 293 14.28 21.08 -4.11
C ILE A 293 15.63 21.58 -4.63
N ALA A 294 16.07 21.04 -5.77
CA ALA A 294 17.25 21.56 -6.45
C ALA A 294 17.06 23.04 -6.83
N PRO A 295 18.05 23.91 -6.57
CA PRO A 295 17.97 25.31 -6.96
C PRO A 295 18.02 25.47 -8.49
N PRO A 296 17.34 26.48 -9.06
CA PRO A 296 17.43 26.79 -10.48
C PRO A 296 18.82 27.30 -10.86
N VAL A 297 19.24 27.08 -12.11
CA VAL A 297 20.48 27.63 -12.66
C VAL A 297 20.41 29.16 -12.64
N ASN A 298 21.26 29.80 -11.84
CA ASN A 298 21.28 31.24 -11.72
C ASN A 298 22.17 31.85 -12.82
N ALA A 299 21.58 32.45 -13.86
CA ALA A 299 22.30 33.03 -15.01
C ALA A 299 23.27 34.18 -14.66
N ALA A 300 23.26 34.67 -13.41
CA ALA A 300 24.12 35.74 -12.92
C ALA A 300 25.33 35.27 -12.09
N LEU A 301 25.42 33.98 -11.74
CA LEU A 301 26.52 33.41 -10.96
C LEU A 301 27.14 32.23 -11.70
N LEU A 302 28.26 32.53 -12.37
CA LEU A 302 29.39 31.67 -12.76
C LEU A 302 29.13 30.16 -12.92
N ASP A 303 29.24 29.72 -14.18
CA ASP A 303 29.62 28.39 -14.69
C ASP A 303 29.23 27.14 -13.86
N PRO A 304 28.17 26.41 -14.27
CA PRO A 304 27.73 25.15 -13.67
C PRO A 304 28.73 23.99 -13.74
N HIS A 305 29.81 24.09 -14.53
CA HIS A 305 30.80 23.01 -14.70
C HIS A 305 31.89 22.98 -13.61
N ILE A 306 31.89 23.94 -12.67
CA ILE A 306 32.89 24.00 -11.58
C ILE A 306 32.35 23.41 -10.26
N PHE A 307 31.03 23.35 -10.04
CA PHE A 307 30.43 23.00 -8.73
C PHE A 307 29.34 21.92 -8.71
N GLY A 308 29.15 21.16 -9.79
CA GLY A 308 28.18 20.06 -9.81
C GLY A 308 26.79 20.49 -10.31
N ARG A 309 26.04 19.50 -10.78
CA ARG A 309 24.81 19.63 -11.58
C ARG A 309 23.79 20.59 -10.95
N THR A 310 23.29 21.55 -11.71
CA THR A 310 22.10 22.36 -11.37
C THR A 310 21.07 22.20 -12.49
N TYR A 311 20.01 21.41 -12.24
CA TYR A 311 18.89 21.19 -13.17
C TYR A 311 17.53 21.47 -12.51
N GLY A 312 17.52 22.13 -11.35
CA GLY A 312 16.34 22.34 -10.54
C GLY A 312 15.38 23.39 -11.09
N THR A 313 14.19 23.45 -10.47
CA THR A 313 13.16 24.44 -10.78
C THR A 313 12.74 25.15 -9.49
N ARG A 314 12.02 26.28 -9.60
CA ARG A 314 11.42 26.92 -8.42
C ARG A 314 10.43 26.02 -7.68
N VAL A 315 9.87 25.02 -8.37
CA VAL A 315 8.71 24.25 -7.91
C VAL A 315 9.08 22.87 -7.39
N GLY A 316 10.04 22.20 -8.04
CA GLY A 316 10.37 20.80 -7.77
C GLY A 316 9.16 19.86 -7.89
N ALA A 317 8.24 20.12 -8.83
CA ALA A 317 6.94 19.44 -8.88
C ALA A 317 7.07 17.91 -8.91
N TYR A 318 7.96 17.41 -9.77
CA TYR A 318 8.29 15.99 -9.86
C TYR A 318 9.29 15.55 -8.79
N ASP A 319 10.28 16.39 -8.54
CA ASP A 319 11.45 16.15 -7.69
C ASP A 319 11.57 17.26 -6.63
N ASN A 320 11.03 17.09 -5.42
CA ASN A 320 10.20 15.95 -4.99
C ASN A 320 8.94 16.39 -4.25
N THR A 321 8.31 17.46 -4.74
CA THR A 321 6.99 17.92 -4.25
C THR A 321 5.95 16.80 -4.40
N ALA A 322 6.05 15.97 -5.45
CA ALA A 322 5.16 14.83 -5.63
C ALA A 322 5.32 13.77 -4.53
N GLY A 323 6.54 13.35 -4.20
CA GLY A 323 6.80 12.41 -3.09
C GLY A 323 6.42 12.99 -1.73
N THR A 324 6.77 14.26 -1.48
CA THR A 324 6.32 15.00 -0.28
C THR A 324 4.79 14.94 -0.14
N SER A 325 4.06 15.21 -1.23
CA SER A 325 2.59 15.18 -1.26
C SER A 325 2.02 13.78 -1.01
N MET A 326 2.69 12.73 -1.50
CA MET A 326 2.30 11.35 -1.23
C MET A 326 2.51 10.98 0.25
N VAL A 327 3.64 11.37 0.85
CA VAL A 327 3.88 11.14 2.29
C VAL A 327 2.84 11.87 3.14
N LEU A 328 2.53 13.14 2.83
CA LEU A 328 1.46 13.89 3.51
C LEU A 328 0.09 13.20 3.37
N THR A 329 -0.22 12.67 2.19
CA THR A 329 -1.49 11.93 1.96
C THR A 329 -1.58 10.68 2.84
N VAL A 330 -0.48 9.91 2.94
CA VAL A 330 -0.46 8.70 3.78
C VAL A 330 -0.48 9.09 5.26
N ALA A 331 0.24 10.14 5.66
CA ALA A 331 0.24 10.65 7.02
C ALA A 331 -1.18 11.05 7.46
N GLU A 332 -1.88 11.88 6.67
CA GLU A 332 -3.27 12.28 6.91
C GLU A 332 -4.19 11.07 7.06
N ALA A 333 -4.08 10.11 6.15
CA ALA A 333 -4.95 8.93 6.12
C ALA A 333 -4.70 7.97 7.29
N MET A 334 -3.44 7.86 7.75
CA MET A 334 -3.02 6.83 8.68
C MET A 334 -2.91 7.33 10.13
N ALA A 335 -2.81 8.64 10.36
CA ALA A 335 -2.60 9.22 11.70
C ALA A 335 -3.69 8.82 12.72
N SER A 336 -4.93 8.63 12.28
CA SER A 336 -6.04 8.24 13.16
C SER A 336 -6.10 6.75 13.50
N TYR A 337 -5.30 5.90 12.86
CA TYR A 337 -5.31 4.46 13.13
C TYR A 337 -4.43 4.10 14.32
N SER A 338 -4.88 3.13 15.11
CA SER A 338 -4.04 2.44 16.09
C SER A 338 -3.19 1.40 15.39
N THR A 339 -1.90 1.41 15.64
CA THR A 339 -0.93 0.46 15.08
C THR A 339 -0.11 -0.19 16.17
N ARG A 340 0.34 -1.43 15.93
CA ARG A 340 1.23 -2.14 16.85
C ARG A 340 2.60 -1.51 16.90
N ASN A 341 3.13 -1.21 15.71
CA ASN A 341 4.43 -0.58 15.48
C ASN A 341 4.25 0.93 15.27
N THR A 342 5.32 1.68 15.50
CA THR A 342 5.36 3.12 15.23
C THR A 342 5.39 3.36 13.71
N MET A 343 4.56 4.30 13.25
CA MET A 343 4.65 4.85 11.89
C MET A 343 5.38 6.18 11.95
N VAL A 344 6.35 6.36 11.06
CA VAL A 344 7.14 7.58 10.94
C VAL A 344 6.96 8.13 9.53
N PHE A 345 6.51 9.38 9.43
CA PHE A 345 6.37 10.10 8.17
C PHE A 345 7.44 11.19 8.13
N CYS A 346 8.53 10.93 7.42
CA CYS A 346 9.69 11.82 7.40
C CYS A 346 9.84 12.54 6.07
N LEU A 347 10.05 13.84 6.17
CA LEU A 347 10.36 14.74 5.08
C LEU A 347 11.82 15.18 5.24
N TRP A 348 12.68 14.58 4.41
CA TRP A 348 14.13 14.76 4.45
C TRP A 348 14.55 16.13 3.91
N SER A 349 15.61 16.67 4.49
CA SER A 349 16.29 17.86 3.98
C SER A 349 17.64 17.52 3.37
N GLY A 350 18.04 18.29 2.36
CA GLY A 350 19.37 18.23 1.77
C GLY A 350 19.62 16.94 0.99
N GLU A 351 18.58 16.33 0.43
CA GLU A 351 18.71 15.19 -0.48
C GLU A 351 19.48 15.60 -1.73
N GLU A 352 19.12 16.75 -2.30
CA GLU A 352 19.67 17.33 -3.53
C GLU A 352 21.16 17.69 -3.38
N GLY A 353 21.61 17.82 -2.13
CA GLY A 353 23.00 18.03 -1.75
C GLY A 353 23.78 16.75 -1.43
N GLY A 354 23.17 15.58 -1.60
CA GLY A 354 23.72 14.26 -1.29
C GLY A 354 23.18 13.65 0.01
N LYS A 355 21.86 13.41 0.09
CA LYS A 355 21.20 12.58 1.14
C LYS A 355 21.45 12.99 2.60
N ARG A 356 21.79 14.26 2.82
CA ARG A 356 22.32 14.75 4.12
C ARG A 356 21.34 14.53 5.28
N GLY A 357 20.05 14.74 5.04
CA GLY A 357 19.00 14.56 6.05
C GLY A 357 18.73 13.12 6.40
N SER A 358 18.66 12.23 5.42
CA SER A 358 18.49 10.80 5.69
C SER A 358 19.71 10.20 6.38
N ASP A 359 20.92 10.66 6.05
CA ASP A 359 22.16 10.24 6.71
C ASP A 359 22.15 10.67 8.18
N TYR A 360 21.88 11.95 8.46
CA TYR A 360 21.75 12.45 9.83
C TYR A 360 20.69 11.69 10.63
N TRP A 361 19.50 11.47 10.04
CA TRP A 361 18.43 10.74 10.73
C TRP A 361 18.85 9.30 11.06
N THR A 362 19.54 8.64 10.15
CA THR A 362 19.96 7.25 10.35
C THR A 362 21.08 7.15 11.39
N ASP A 363 22.11 7.97 11.28
CA ASP A 363 23.31 7.85 12.09
C ASP A 363 23.17 8.47 13.47
N GLU A 364 22.59 9.67 13.54
CA GLU A 364 22.47 10.41 14.80
C GLU A 364 21.15 10.06 15.48
N TRP A 365 20.02 10.24 14.78
CA TRP A 365 18.71 10.09 15.42
C TRP A 365 18.36 8.62 15.72
N VAL A 366 18.61 7.68 14.81
CA VAL A 366 18.30 6.27 15.04
C VAL A 366 19.43 5.55 15.77
N LYS A 367 20.65 5.53 15.24
CA LYS A 367 21.72 4.69 15.83
C LYS A 367 22.28 5.26 17.14
N GLU A 368 22.43 6.58 17.27
CA GLU A 368 22.99 7.20 18.48
C GLU A 368 21.92 7.53 19.53
N ASP A 369 20.91 8.32 19.17
CA ASP A 369 19.92 8.83 20.12
C ASP A 369 18.86 7.78 20.50
N ASN A 370 18.52 6.88 19.57
CA ASN A 370 17.46 5.87 19.75
C ASN A 370 17.95 4.44 19.47
N PRO A 371 19.02 3.95 20.13
CA PRO A 371 19.73 2.71 19.74
C PRO A 371 18.91 1.42 19.91
N ASN A 372 17.76 1.48 20.59
CA ASN A 372 16.85 0.35 20.74
C ASN A 372 15.84 0.24 19.59
N VAL A 373 15.77 1.25 18.73
CA VAL A 373 14.84 1.29 17.61
C VAL A 373 15.26 0.32 16.52
N GLU A 374 14.29 -0.46 16.05
CA GLU A 374 14.40 -1.33 14.88
C GLU A 374 13.56 -0.75 13.75
N VAL A 375 14.19 -0.26 12.68
CA VAL A 375 13.50 0.11 11.45
C VAL A 375 13.13 -1.16 10.70
N THR A 376 11.87 -1.57 10.80
CA THR A 376 11.37 -2.82 10.21
C THR A 376 11.13 -2.72 8.71
N ASN A 377 10.73 -1.53 8.24
CA ASN A 377 10.36 -1.26 6.86
C ASN A 377 10.65 0.21 6.54
N TYR A 378 11.13 0.47 5.32
CA TYR A 378 11.28 1.82 4.79
C TYR A 378 10.76 1.88 3.36
N VAL A 379 9.97 2.90 3.06
CA VAL A 379 9.53 3.23 1.71
C VAL A 379 9.88 4.68 1.44
N ASN A 380 10.77 4.92 0.47
CA ASN A 380 11.06 6.26 -0.04
C ASN A 380 10.22 6.54 -1.28
N LEU A 381 9.60 7.72 -1.33
CA LEU A 381 8.82 8.22 -2.45
C LEU A 381 9.59 9.39 -3.04
N ASP A 382 10.30 9.11 -4.12
CA ASP A 382 11.12 10.08 -4.82
C ASP A 382 10.89 9.97 -6.31
N MET A 383 10.70 11.12 -6.96
CA MET A 383 10.32 11.20 -8.36
C MET A 383 9.07 10.34 -8.68
N ALA A 384 8.12 10.31 -7.75
CA ALA A 384 6.91 9.48 -7.85
C ALA A 384 5.75 10.32 -8.40
N GLY A 385 5.30 10.08 -9.63
CA GLY A 385 4.15 10.83 -10.18
C GLY A 385 4.00 10.87 -11.70
N VAL A 386 4.92 10.27 -12.46
CA VAL A 386 4.84 10.23 -13.93
C VAL A 386 4.16 8.94 -14.39
N ASN A 387 3.16 9.06 -15.25
CA ASN A 387 2.52 7.90 -15.88
C ASN A 387 3.42 7.34 -16.99
N TRP A 388 3.53 6.01 -17.05
CA TRP A 388 4.17 5.32 -18.17
C TRP A 388 3.29 5.35 -19.44
N PRO A 389 3.88 5.52 -20.64
CA PRO A 389 5.28 5.83 -20.89
C PRO A 389 5.61 7.27 -20.49
N GLY A 390 6.56 7.41 -19.56
CA GLY A 390 7.09 8.70 -19.16
C GLY A 390 8.16 9.10 -20.17
N GLY A 391 8.01 10.25 -20.81
CA GLY A 391 9.10 10.84 -21.60
C GLY A 391 10.33 11.06 -20.72
N GLY A 392 11.50 10.70 -21.23
CA GLY A 392 12.78 10.70 -20.51
C GLY A 392 13.09 12.03 -19.85
N GLY A 393 13.05 12.03 -18.53
CA GLY A 393 13.47 13.15 -17.69
C GLY A 393 14.13 12.72 -16.38
N ALA A 394 14.25 11.41 -16.14
CA ALA A 394 14.94 10.91 -14.97
C ALA A 394 16.46 11.19 -15.11
N PRO A 395 17.09 11.79 -14.10
CA PRO A 395 18.55 11.92 -14.05
C PRO A 395 19.16 10.53 -14.13
N CYS A 396 19.99 10.30 -15.13
CA CYS A 396 20.79 9.09 -15.24
C CYS A 396 22.25 9.37 -14.82
N GLY A 397 22.88 8.38 -14.20
CA GLY A 397 24.24 8.46 -13.67
C GLY A 397 24.32 8.20 -12.16
N ASN A 398 25.51 7.77 -11.70
CA ASN A 398 25.89 7.41 -10.33
C ASN A 398 24.90 7.79 -9.21
N GLY A 399 24.16 6.78 -8.71
CA GLY A 399 23.26 6.90 -7.55
C GLY A 399 21.77 6.68 -7.83
N HIS A 400 21.32 6.82 -9.09
CA HIS A 400 19.89 6.77 -9.44
C HIS A 400 19.54 5.73 -10.53
N GLY A 401 20.18 4.55 -10.50
CA GLY A 401 19.77 3.41 -11.34
C GLY A 401 20.77 2.90 -12.39
N GLY A 402 22.07 3.19 -12.22
CA GLY A 402 23.14 2.59 -13.04
C GLY A 402 23.27 3.19 -14.45
N GLY A 403 24.41 3.82 -14.73
CA GLY A 403 24.70 4.43 -16.03
C GLY A 403 25.92 5.35 -15.96
N GLU A 404 26.51 5.70 -17.12
CA GLU A 404 27.64 6.63 -17.18
C GLU A 404 27.25 8.00 -16.62
N GLY A 405 28.11 8.58 -15.78
CA GLY A 405 27.82 9.78 -14.98
C GLY A 405 27.64 11.10 -15.73
N ASN A 406 27.42 11.09 -17.05
CA ASN A 406 27.36 12.26 -17.94
C ASN A 406 26.20 12.19 -18.95
N CYS A 407 25.13 11.44 -18.68
CA CYS A 407 23.97 11.49 -19.56
C CYS A 407 23.07 12.70 -19.24
N ASP A 408 22.71 13.38 -20.32
CA ASP A 408 21.73 14.47 -20.40
C ASP A 408 20.34 13.81 -20.54
N PRO A 409 19.32 14.17 -19.72
CA PRO A 409 17.99 13.61 -19.88
C PRO A 409 17.45 13.94 -21.27
N ASP A 410 17.36 12.93 -22.14
CA ASP A 410 16.83 13.09 -23.50
C ASP A 410 15.30 13.21 -23.41
N PRO A 411 14.71 14.38 -23.76
CA PRO A 411 13.25 14.59 -23.71
C PRO A 411 12.51 13.80 -24.79
N ALA A 412 13.21 13.13 -25.72
CA ALA A 412 12.60 12.20 -26.65
C ALA A 412 12.11 10.94 -25.92
N ILE A 413 10.93 10.44 -26.32
CA ILE A 413 10.48 9.11 -25.93
C ILE A 413 11.50 8.12 -26.49
N ASP A 414 12.29 7.50 -25.60
CA ASP A 414 13.24 6.45 -25.99
C ASP A 414 12.45 5.30 -26.65
N PRO A 415 12.72 4.94 -27.92
CA PRO A 415 12.03 3.84 -28.58
C PRO A 415 12.25 2.48 -27.90
N ASP A 416 13.32 2.35 -27.10
CA ASP A 416 13.72 1.12 -26.39
C ASP A 416 13.84 1.33 -24.87
N GLY A 417 13.27 2.42 -24.34
CA GLY A 417 13.38 2.88 -22.94
C GLY A 417 13.29 1.74 -21.93
N TYR A 418 14.24 1.69 -21.01
CA TYR A 418 14.36 0.65 -19.99
C TYR A 418 13.00 0.32 -19.30
N PRO A 419 12.58 -0.96 -19.14
CA PRO A 419 12.78 -2.16 -19.95
C PRO A 419 11.52 -2.58 -20.77
N LYS A 420 11.69 -3.59 -21.64
CA LYS A 420 10.84 -3.99 -22.78
C LYS A 420 9.42 -4.50 -22.48
N ASP A 421 8.53 -4.20 -23.42
CA ASP A 421 7.09 -4.51 -23.57
C ASP A 421 6.61 -5.97 -23.45
N GLU A 422 7.47 -6.94 -23.10
CA GLU A 422 7.01 -8.31 -22.83
C GLU A 422 6.66 -8.51 -21.34
N GLU A 423 6.97 -7.54 -20.47
CA GLU A 423 6.72 -7.62 -19.04
C GLU A 423 5.69 -6.58 -18.58
N VAL A 424 4.46 -7.06 -18.33
CA VAL A 424 3.40 -6.27 -17.69
C VAL A 424 3.73 -6.13 -16.20
N TRP A 425 4.25 -4.98 -15.78
CA TRP A 425 4.45 -4.68 -14.36
C TRP A 425 3.32 -3.77 -13.83
N PRO A 426 2.49 -4.21 -12.85
CA PRO A 426 1.71 -3.28 -12.04
C PRO A 426 2.66 -2.43 -11.19
N MET A 427 2.32 -1.17 -10.92
CA MET A 427 3.04 -0.24 -10.01
C MET A 427 3.81 -1.00 -8.92
N ARG A 428 5.13 -1.10 -9.07
CA ARG A 428 6.01 -1.67 -8.03
C ARG A 428 6.33 -0.55 -7.05
N VAL A 429 5.84 -0.69 -5.82
CA VAL A 429 6.54 -0.12 -4.67
C VAL A 429 7.78 -1.00 -4.50
N TYR A 430 8.97 -0.43 -4.67
CA TYR A 430 10.21 -1.14 -4.38
C TYR A 430 10.33 -1.22 -2.84
N ILE A 431 9.93 -2.35 -2.26
CA ILE A 431 10.23 -2.69 -0.87
C ILE A 431 11.24 -3.83 -0.94
N GLY A 432 12.52 -3.48 -0.81
CA GLY A 432 13.63 -4.42 -0.82
C GLY A 432 14.93 -3.70 -0.44
N PRO A 433 15.90 -4.39 0.19
CA PRO A 433 17.15 -3.77 0.58
C PRO A 433 17.86 -3.22 -0.66
N SER A 434 18.36 -1.98 -0.55
CA SER A 434 19.28 -1.43 -1.54
C SER A 434 20.46 -2.41 -1.71
N LEU A 435 20.88 -2.62 -2.95
CA LEU A 435 22.08 -3.42 -3.28
C LEU A 435 23.38 -2.77 -2.77
N ASP A 436 23.29 -1.59 -2.15
CA ASP A 436 24.40 -0.90 -1.48
C ASP A 436 24.59 -1.32 0.00
N HIS A 437 24.08 -2.49 0.39
CA HIS A 437 24.42 -3.12 1.66
C HIS A 437 25.73 -3.92 1.52
N ASP A 438 26.86 -3.26 1.80
CA ASP A 438 28.05 -3.89 2.38
C ASP A 438 28.16 -3.49 3.86
#